data_AF-A0A3N5YDB8-F1
#
_entry.id   AF-A0A3N5YDB8-F1
#
_cell.length_a   1.000
_cell.length_b   1.000
_cell.length_c   1.000
_cell.angle_alpha   90.00
_cell.angle_beta   90.00
_cell.angle_gamma   90.00
#
_symmetry.space_group_name_H-M   'P 1'
#
loop_
_entity.id
_entity.type
_entity.pdbx_description
1 polymer ?
#
loop_
_entity_poly.entity_id
_entity_poly.type
_entity_poly.pdbx_seq_one_letter_code
_entity_poly.pdbx_strand_id
1 'polypeptide(L)'
;MQSSPTQPHSVLNDSFEWNGVLAEAASKGADFSLLLAMHVSRQETVSFSKEPVDTADQTEKLLESLNSYPPIPISSLPVHVSQIKRQSDLRQRGDFAQAWFEQCAHPNPLHCQKDGKIDDIVIDNCAWATQRYLRKAQEVPTAHTVEADATLLADILPFAEAML
;
A
#
# COMPACT_ATOMS: atom_id res chain seq x y z
N MET A 1 -15.36 33.17 -36.58
CA MET A 1 -14.37 32.09 -36.75
C MET A 1 -12.99 32.71 -36.81
N GLN A 2 -12.17 32.51 -35.77
CA GLN A 2 -10.71 32.41 -35.86
C GLN A 2 -10.21 32.01 -34.46
N SER A 3 -9.86 30.75 -34.35
CA SER A 3 -9.29 30.08 -33.17
C SER A 3 -7.83 30.48 -33.01
N SER A 4 -7.48 31.10 -31.88
CA SER A 4 -6.09 31.28 -31.45
C SER A 4 -5.57 29.97 -30.83
N PRO A 5 -4.38 29.47 -31.22
CA PRO A 5 -3.84 28.21 -30.73
C PRO A 5 -3.32 28.34 -29.29
N THR A 6 -3.78 27.45 -28.42
CA THR A 6 -3.25 27.18 -27.09
C THR A 6 -1.79 26.72 -27.22
N GLN A 7 -0.83 27.48 -26.70
CA GLN A 7 0.57 27.03 -26.58
C GLN A 7 0.85 26.54 -25.14
N PRO A 8 1.09 25.23 -24.92
CA PRO A 8 1.43 24.68 -23.61
C PRO A 8 2.93 24.76 -23.24
N HIS A 9 3.75 25.57 -23.93
CA HIS A 9 5.22 25.46 -23.83
C HIS A 9 5.91 26.51 -22.94
N SER A 10 5.21 27.51 -22.41
CA SER A 10 5.86 28.60 -21.65
C SER A 10 6.27 28.22 -20.23
N VAL A 11 5.64 27.21 -19.62
CA VAL A 11 5.90 26.84 -18.21
C VAL A 11 7.25 26.12 -18.06
N LEU A 12 7.73 25.41 -19.09
CA LEU A 12 9.00 24.71 -19.07
C LEU A 12 10.22 25.64 -19.20
N ASN A 13 10.05 26.83 -19.80
CA ASN A 13 11.14 27.80 -19.97
C ASN A 13 11.51 28.54 -18.67
N ASP A 14 10.59 28.58 -17.71
CA ASP A 14 10.74 29.32 -16.44
C ASP A 14 11.54 28.56 -15.38
N SER A 15 11.73 27.25 -15.56
CA SER A 15 12.44 26.39 -14.62
C SER A 15 13.93 26.32 -14.99
N PHE A 16 14.78 26.95 -14.18
CA PHE A 16 16.24 26.98 -14.38
C PHE A 16 16.90 25.59 -14.45
N GLU A 17 16.29 24.55 -13.86
CA GLU A 17 16.73 23.16 -13.94
C GLU A 17 16.62 22.57 -15.34
N TRP A 18 15.53 22.90 -16.06
CA TRP A 18 15.21 22.30 -17.36
C TRP A 18 15.71 23.12 -18.54
N ASN A 19 16.03 24.41 -18.32
CA ASN A 19 16.55 25.33 -19.33
C ASN A 19 18.10 25.30 -19.42
N GLY A 20 18.79 24.49 -18.60
CA GLY A 20 20.25 24.31 -18.66
C GLY A 20 21.09 25.51 -18.17
N VAL A 21 20.46 26.64 -17.86
CA VAL A 21 21.11 27.87 -17.34
C VAL A 21 21.90 27.59 -16.05
N LEU A 22 21.38 26.73 -15.18
CA LEU A 22 22.07 26.35 -13.93
C LEU A 22 23.32 25.51 -14.20
N ALA A 23 23.30 24.66 -15.24
CA ALA A 23 24.45 23.86 -15.65
C ALA A 23 25.54 24.71 -16.31
N GLU A 24 25.15 25.71 -17.11
CA GLU A 24 26.10 26.67 -17.71
C GLU A 24 26.80 27.51 -16.63
N ALA A 25 26.04 27.97 -15.62
CA ALA A 25 26.56 28.74 -14.51
C ALA A 25 27.44 27.93 -13.55
N ALA A 26 27.45 26.59 -13.61
CA ALA A 26 28.23 25.73 -12.71
C ALA A 26 29.75 26.02 -12.74
N SER A 27 30.26 26.55 -13.86
CA SER A 27 31.66 26.98 -14.00
C SER A 27 31.97 28.31 -13.28
N LYS A 28 30.94 29.10 -12.95
CA LYS A 28 31.00 30.40 -12.28
C LYS A 28 30.33 30.31 -10.92
N GLY A 29 31.11 29.97 -9.89
CA GLY A 29 30.57 29.66 -8.55
C GLY A 29 29.66 30.74 -7.95
N ALA A 30 29.96 32.02 -8.15
CA ALA A 30 29.11 33.14 -7.70
C ALA A 30 27.72 33.13 -8.39
N ASP A 31 27.70 33.08 -9.72
CA ASP A 31 26.47 33.07 -10.51
C ASP A 31 25.64 31.80 -10.25
N PHE A 32 26.31 30.66 -10.10
CA PHE A 32 25.67 29.40 -9.74
C PHE A 32 24.97 29.50 -8.37
N SER A 33 25.66 29.99 -7.35
CA SER A 33 25.08 30.13 -6.01
C SER A 33 23.86 31.06 -5.99
N LEU A 34 23.89 32.14 -6.77
CA LEU A 34 22.77 33.07 -6.89
C LEU A 34 21.57 32.42 -7.59
N LEU A 35 21.80 31.75 -8.73
CA LEU A 35 20.75 31.05 -9.47
C LEU A 35 20.13 29.91 -8.66
N LEU A 36 20.95 29.17 -7.91
CA LEU A 36 20.50 28.12 -6.99
C LEU A 36 19.63 28.71 -5.87
N ALA A 37 20.05 29.83 -5.27
CA ALA A 37 19.28 30.48 -4.20
C ALA A 37 17.91 31.00 -4.70
N MET A 38 17.86 31.58 -5.90
CA MET A 38 16.60 31.98 -6.54
C MET A 38 15.71 30.79 -6.91
N HIS A 39 16.32 29.65 -7.25
CA HIS A 39 15.58 28.45 -7.56
C HIS A 39 14.93 27.85 -6.29
N VAL A 40 15.70 27.72 -5.21
CA VAL A 40 15.22 27.18 -3.93
C VAL A 40 14.15 28.07 -3.30
N SER A 41 14.23 29.40 -3.45
CA SER A 41 13.22 30.30 -2.89
C SER A 41 11.89 30.31 -3.64
N ARG A 42 11.86 29.89 -4.92
CA ARG A 42 10.65 29.81 -5.75
C ARG A 42 9.87 28.51 -5.53
N GLN A 43 10.52 27.46 -5.04
CA GLN A 43 9.86 26.21 -4.70
C GLN A 43 9.22 26.32 -3.31
N GLU A 44 7.93 26.03 -3.20
CA GLU A 44 7.27 25.89 -1.89
C GLU A 44 7.94 24.75 -1.13
N THR A 45 8.55 25.08 0.01
CA THR A 45 9.10 24.06 0.90
C THR A 45 7.96 23.23 1.46
N VAL A 46 7.95 21.93 1.16
CA VAL A 46 7.03 20.98 1.79
C VAL A 46 7.32 20.94 3.29
N SER A 47 6.54 21.68 4.08
CA SER A 47 6.63 21.62 5.54
C SER A 47 5.78 20.46 6.03
N PHE A 48 6.44 19.44 6.59
CA PHE A 48 5.72 18.38 7.30
C PHE A 48 5.14 18.96 8.59
N SER A 49 3.83 18.83 8.78
CA SER A 49 3.18 19.19 10.05
C SER A 49 3.81 18.35 11.15
N LYS A 50 4.48 19.00 12.10
CA LYS A 50 4.96 18.35 13.31
C LYS A 50 3.78 18.27 14.27
N GLU A 51 3.16 17.10 14.37
CA GLU A 51 2.10 16.87 15.34
C GLU A 51 2.60 17.16 16.78
N PRO A 52 1.77 17.74 17.65
CA PRO A 52 2.12 17.98 19.04
C PRO A 52 2.36 16.64 19.76
N VAL A 53 3.52 16.56 20.41
CA VAL A 53 4.05 15.36 21.08
C VAL A 53 3.46 15.29 22.50
N ASP A 54 2.38 14.52 22.71
CA ASP A 54 1.93 14.09 24.04
C ASP A 54 2.84 12.96 24.53
N THR A 55 3.73 13.29 25.46
CA THR A 55 4.96 12.51 25.76
C THR A 55 4.77 11.18 26.49
N ALA A 56 3.55 10.81 26.90
CA ALA A 56 3.34 9.60 27.71
C ALA A 56 3.01 8.36 26.86
N ASP A 57 2.14 8.47 25.85
CA ASP A 57 1.72 7.36 24.99
C ASP A 57 2.62 7.20 23.74
N GLN A 58 3.55 8.12 23.55
CA GLN A 58 4.38 8.20 22.35
C GLN A 58 5.65 7.38 22.42
N THR A 59 6.13 7.00 23.61
CA THR A 59 7.32 6.15 23.72
C THR A 59 7.04 4.74 23.19
N GLU A 60 5.89 4.15 23.52
CA GLU A 60 5.48 2.84 22.99
C GLU A 60 5.22 2.91 21.49
N LYS A 61 4.51 3.95 21.01
CA LYS A 61 4.29 4.17 19.57
C LYS A 61 5.58 4.48 18.80
N LEU A 62 6.53 5.19 19.40
CA LEU A 62 7.86 5.41 18.83
C LEU A 62 8.64 4.11 18.76
N LEU A 63 8.63 3.31 19.83
CA LEU A 63 9.29 2.00 19.86
C LEU A 63 8.67 1.05 18.83
N GLU A 64 7.34 1.08 18.64
CA GLU A 64 6.66 0.35 17.57
C GLU A 64 7.03 0.88 16.18
N SER A 65 7.15 2.20 15.99
CA SER A 65 7.57 2.78 14.71
C SER A 65 9.04 2.51 14.36
N LEU A 66 9.89 2.40 15.38
CA LEU A 66 11.30 2.04 15.26
C LEU A 66 11.49 0.55 15.04
N ASN A 67 10.50 -0.26 15.43
CA ASN A 67 10.51 -1.69 15.18
C ASN A 67 9.94 -1.98 13.77
N SER A 68 10.81 -2.02 12.78
CA SER A 68 10.43 -2.39 11.40
C SER A 68 10.10 -3.87 11.25
N TYR A 69 10.32 -4.69 12.28
CA TYR A 69 9.93 -6.10 12.26
C TYR A 69 8.44 -6.24 12.61
N PRO A 70 7.70 -7.07 11.86
CA PRO A 70 6.32 -7.32 12.18
C PRO A 70 6.24 -8.03 13.55
N PRO A 71 5.24 -7.71 14.39
CA PRO A 71 5.11 -8.32 15.71
C PRO A 71 4.91 -9.82 15.57
N ILE A 72 5.68 -10.60 16.32
CA ILE A 72 5.56 -12.07 16.31
C ILE A 72 4.17 -12.42 16.88
N PRO A 73 3.35 -13.20 16.17
CA PRO A 73 2.04 -13.58 16.69
C PRO A 73 2.23 -14.42 17.95
N ILE A 74 1.71 -13.91 19.07
CA ILE A 74 1.80 -14.56 20.40
C ILE A 74 0.79 -15.72 20.51
N SER A 75 -0.16 -15.83 19.57
CA SER A 75 -1.20 -16.85 19.54
C SER A 75 -1.38 -17.45 18.16
N SER A 76 -1.68 -18.75 18.10
CA SER A 76 -1.96 -19.44 16.85
C SER A 76 -3.35 -19.05 16.31
N LEU A 77 -3.39 -18.27 15.23
CA LEU A 77 -4.59 -18.07 14.44
C LEU A 77 -5.03 -19.37 13.72
N PRO A 78 -6.34 -19.55 13.46
CA PRO A 78 -6.87 -20.72 12.75
C PRO A 78 -6.30 -20.89 11.34
N VAL A 79 -5.85 -19.80 10.71
CA VAL A 79 -5.17 -19.80 9.40
C VAL A 79 -3.84 -20.57 9.45
N HIS A 80 -3.09 -20.48 10.56
CA HIS A 80 -1.85 -21.25 10.70
C HIS A 80 -2.14 -22.76 10.77
N VAL A 81 -3.25 -23.15 11.40
CA VAL A 81 -3.65 -24.56 11.49
C VAL A 81 -4.05 -25.10 10.10
N SER A 82 -4.77 -24.32 9.30
CA SER A 82 -5.13 -24.73 7.94
C SER A 82 -3.92 -24.82 7.01
N GLN A 83 -2.96 -23.91 7.15
CA GLN A 83 -1.70 -23.93 6.38
C GLN A 83 -0.84 -25.16 6.73
N ILE A 84 -0.75 -25.52 8.02
CA ILE A 84 -0.04 -26.75 8.45
C ILE A 84 -0.69 -28.00 7.86
N LYS A 85 -2.03 -28.08 7.87
CA LYS A 85 -2.77 -29.20 7.25
C LYS A 85 -2.48 -29.31 5.76
N ARG A 86 -2.53 -28.19 5.04
CA ARG A 86 -2.25 -28.14 3.60
C ARG A 86 -0.82 -28.58 3.27
N GLN A 87 0.17 -28.10 4.04
CA GLN A 87 1.57 -28.54 3.88
C GLN A 87 1.75 -30.03 4.20
N SER A 88 1.05 -30.55 5.21
CA SER A 88 1.04 -31.98 5.52
C SER A 88 0.47 -32.79 4.35
N ASP A 89 -0.67 -32.36 3.79
CA ASP A 89 -1.31 -33.04 2.67
C ASP A 89 -0.42 -33.07 1.42
N LEU A 90 0.26 -31.96 1.10
CA LEU A 90 1.19 -31.88 -0.03
C LEU A 90 2.39 -32.81 0.16
N ARG A 91 2.96 -32.88 1.37
CA ARG A 91 4.06 -33.80 1.69
C ARG A 91 3.63 -35.26 1.62
N GLN A 92 2.43 -35.59 2.08
CA GLN A 92 1.88 -36.95 1.99
C GLN A 92 1.64 -37.38 0.54
N ARG A 93 1.24 -36.44 -0.33
CA ARG A 93 1.06 -36.67 -1.77
C ARG A 93 2.38 -36.74 -2.55
N GLY A 94 3.52 -36.48 -1.91
CA GLY A 94 4.83 -36.47 -2.53
C GLY A 94 5.14 -35.22 -3.36
N ASP A 95 4.29 -34.18 -3.28
CA ASP A 95 4.48 -32.93 -4.00
C ASP A 95 5.35 -31.95 -3.20
N PHE A 96 6.65 -32.28 -3.12
CA PHE A 96 7.61 -31.50 -2.35
C PHE A 96 7.89 -30.13 -2.97
N ALA A 97 7.78 -30.00 -4.29
CA ALA A 97 7.98 -28.72 -4.98
C ALA A 97 6.89 -27.71 -4.59
N GLN A 98 5.63 -28.16 -4.57
CA GLN A 98 4.52 -27.31 -4.16
C GLN A 98 4.54 -27.03 -2.66
N ALA A 99 4.91 -28.00 -1.83
CA ALA A 99 5.10 -27.78 -0.40
C ALA A 99 6.21 -26.75 -0.11
N TRP A 100 7.32 -26.81 -0.86
CA TRP A 100 8.41 -25.84 -0.76
C TRP A 100 7.99 -24.45 -1.21
N PHE A 101 7.29 -24.36 -2.34
CA PHE A 101 6.72 -23.11 -2.83
C PHE A 101 5.79 -22.47 -1.80
N GLU A 102 4.87 -23.24 -1.21
CA GLU A 102 3.96 -22.72 -0.18
C GLU A 102 4.70 -22.24 1.08
N GLN A 103 5.79 -22.90 1.45
CA GLN A 103 6.64 -22.45 2.56
C GLN A 103 7.40 -21.16 2.24
N CYS A 104 7.89 -21.01 1.01
CA CYS A 104 8.57 -19.78 0.56
C CYS A 104 7.61 -18.61 0.34
N ALA A 105 6.41 -18.86 -0.17
CA ALA A 105 5.40 -17.84 -0.42
C ALA A 105 4.79 -17.30 0.88
N HIS A 106 4.71 -18.13 1.92
CA HIS A 106 4.10 -17.79 3.20
C HIS A 106 5.02 -18.23 4.37
N PRO A 107 6.16 -17.56 4.55
CA PRO A 107 7.12 -17.92 5.59
C PRO A 107 6.52 -17.68 6.98
N ASN A 108 6.19 -18.75 7.68
CA ASN A 108 5.81 -18.68 9.09
C ASN A 108 7.11 -18.47 9.92
N PRO A 109 7.24 -17.51 10.85
CA PRO A 109 6.25 -16.61 11.48
C PRO A 109 6.20 -15.17 10.90
N LEU A 110 6.85 -14.90 9.77
CA LEU A 110 6.94 -13.56 9.17
C LEU A 110 5.70 -13.17 8.35
N HIS A 111 4.83 -14.13 8.05
CA HIS A 111 3.56 -13.86 7.40
C HIS A 111 2.56 -13.25 8.39
N CYS A 112 2.87 -12.05 8.87
CA CYS A 112 1.87 -11.19 9.47
C CYS A 112 0.98 -10.72 8.33
N GLN A 113 -0.21 -11.30 8.21
CA GLN A 113 -1.31 -10.65 7.52
C GLN A 113 -1.60 -9.38 8.32
N LYS A 114 -0.94 -8.29 7.92
CA LYS A 114 -1.34 -6.97 8.38
C LYS A 114 -2.66 -6.71 7.66
N ASP A 115 -3.77 -6.95 8.34
CA ASP A 115 -5.14 -6.63 7.91
C ASP A 115 -5.37 -5.10 7.82
N GLY A 116 -4.30 -4.34 7.59
CA GLY A 116 -4.35 -2.90 7.43
C GLY A 116 -4.72 -2.58 5.99
N LYS A 117 -5.75 -1.76 5.81
CA LYS A 117 -5.99 -1.06 4.54
C LYS A 117 -4.69 -0.34 4.17
N ILE A 118 -4.15 -0.63 2.98
CA ILE A 118 -3.03 0.14 2.42
C ILE A 118 -3.48 1.60 2.29
N ASP A 119 -2.63 2.53 2.74
CA ASP A 119 -2.96 3.95 2.74
C ASP A 119 -3.23 4.46 1.31
N ASP A 120 -4.24 5.32 1.17
CA ASP A 120 -4.72 5.80 -0.13
C ASP A 120 -3.62 6.59 -0.86
N ILE A 121 -2.73 7.26 -0.11
CA ILE A 121 -1.55 7.96 -0.65
C ILE A 121 -0.58 7.01 -1.35
N VAL A 122 -0.43 5.78 -0.84
CA VAL A 122 0.46 4.78 -1.44
C VAL A 122 -0.15 4.22 -2.72
N ILE A 123 -1.48 4.02 -2.71
CA ILE A 123 -2.23 3.57 -3.89
C ILE A 123 -2.12 4.60 -5.00
N ASP A 124 -2.34 5.88 -4.70
CA ASP A 124 -2.36 6.96 -5.70
C ASP A 124 -0.99 7.18 -6.37
N ASN A 125 0.10 6.79 -5.72
CA ASN A 125 1.45 6.82 -6.28
C ASN A 125 1.81 5.58 -7.14
N CYS A 126 0.95 4.56 -7.19
CA CYS A 126 1.19 3.36 -8.00
C CYS A 126 0.74 3.54 -9.45
N ALA A 127 1.21 2.66 -10.36
CA ALA A 127 0.71 2.62 -11.73
C ALA A 127 -0.81 2.33 -11.80
N TRP A 128 -1.50 2.87 -12.80
CA TRP A 128 -2.97 2.83 -12.90
C TRP A 128 -3.58 1.43 -12.82
N ALA A 129 -2.93 0.43 -13.43
CA ALA A 129 -3.40 -0.96 -13.36
C ALA A 129 -3.38 -1.50 -11.91
N THR A 130 -2.34 -1.14 -11.16
CA THR A 130 -2.16 -1.52 -9.75
C THR A 130 -3.13 -0.76 -8.85
N GLN A 131 -3.37 0.53 -9.10
CA GLN A 131 -4.39 1.33 -8.41
C GLN A 131 -5.76 0.66 -8.49
N ARG A 132 -6.18 0.28 -9.71
CA ARG A 132 -7.48 -0.34 -9.95
C ARG A 132 -7.61 -1.69 -9.24
N TYR A 133 -6.54 -2.48 -9.22
CA TYR A 133 -6.52 -3.77 -8.54
C TYR A 133 -6.60 -3.60 -7.01
N LEU A 134 -5.80 -2.70 -6.43
CA LEU A 134 -5.74 -2.49 -4.98
C LEU A 134 -7.02 -1.88 -4.43
N ARG A 135 -7.61 -0.89 -5.11
CA ARG A 135 -8.91 -0.33 -4.70
C ARG A 135 -10.00 -1.40 -4.73
N LYS A 136 -10.07 -2.20 -5.79
CA LYS A 136 -10.99 -3.33 -5.85
C LYS A 136 -10.74 -4.35 -4.73
N ALA A 137 -9.48 -4.65 -4.43
CA ALA A 137 -9.11 -5.58 -3.36
C ALA A 137 -9.45 -5.04 -1.95
N GLN A 138 -9.45 -3.71 -1.77
CA GLN A 138 -9.87 -3.06 -0.53
C GLN A 138 -11.38 -2.86 -0.42
N GLU A 139 -12.08 -2.73 -1.55
CA GLU A 139 -13.55 -2.69 -1.63
C GLU A 139 -14.18 -4.06 -1.37
N VAL A 140 -13.45 -5.17 -1.58
CA VAL A 140 -13.91 -6.49 -1.13
C VAL A 140 -13.97 -6.47 0.39
N PRO A 141 -15.17 -6.55 1.01
CA PRO A 141 -15.28 -6.51 2.45
C PRO A 141 -14.60 -7.75 3.01
N THR A 142 -13.49 -7.57 3.71
CA THR A 142 -12.98 -8.51 4.72
C THR A 142 -13.91 -8.49 5.92
N ALA A 143 -15.17 -8.87 5.70
CA ALA A 143 -16.14 -9.31 6.69
C ALA A 143 -17.41 -9.69 5.94
N HIS A 144 -17.76 -10.96 5.98
CA HIS A 144 -19.11 -11.41 5.70
C HIS A 144 -20.06 -10.85 6.76
N THR A 145 -20.54 -9.63 6.57
CA THR A 145 -21.87 -9.21 7.03
C THR A 145 -22.77 -9.10 5.80
N VAL A 146 -22.94 -10.23 5.12
CA VAL A 146 -24.23 -10.46 4.47
C VAL A 146 -25.19 -10.61 5.63
N GLU A 147 -26.11 -9.65 5.83
CA GLU A 147 -27.23 -9.88 6.73
C GLU A 147 -27.94 -11.14 6.25
N ALA A 148 -27.80 -12.22 7.02
CA ALA A 148 -28.52 -13.44 6.74
C ALA A 148 -30.00 -13.14 6.94
N ASP A 149 -30.73 -12.94 5.84
CA ASP A 149 -32.18 -12.81 5.88
C ASP A 149 -32.78 -14.17 6.26
N ALA A 150 -33.10 -14.31 7.55
CA ALA A 150 -33.62 -15.55 8.13
C ALA A 150 -35.01 -15.94 7.60
N THR A 151 -35.68 -15.06 6.85
CA THR A 151 -37.02 -15.34 6.31
C THR A 151 -36.98 -16.28 5.10
N LEU A 152 -35.88 -16.30 4.34
CA LEU A 152 -35.71 -17.14 3.15
C LEU A 152 -35.32 -18.60 3.48
N LEU A 153 -34.99 -18.90 4.74
CA LEU A 153 -34.71 -20.29 5.18
C LEU A 153 -35.98 -21.16 5.20
N ALA A 154 -37.16 -20.55 5.38
CA ALA A 154 -38.43 -21.28 5.39
C ALA A 154 -38.76 -21.91 4.04
N ASP A 155 -38.30 -21.31 2.94
CA ASP A 155 -38.57 -21.79 1.59
C ASP A 155 -37.70 -22.99 1.20
N ILE A 156 -36.55 -23.18 1.88
CA ILE A 156 -35.56 -24.23 1.56
C ILE A 156 -35.86 -25.54 2.33
N LEU A 157 -36.43 -25.43 3.54
CA LEU A 157 -36.79 -26.57 4.38
C LEU A 157 -37.67 -27.63 3.70
N PRO A 158 -38.76 -27.30 2.99
CA PRO A 158 -39.60 -28.32 2.34
C PRO A 158 -38.87 -29.04 1.18
N PHE A 159 -37.88 -28.41 0.56
CA PHE A 159 -37.09 -29.03 -0.50
C PHE A 159 -36.07 -30.03 0.07
N ALA A 160 -35.53 -29.74 1.26
CA ALA A 160 -34.61 -30.63 1.96
C ALA A 160 -35.32 -31.86 2.55
N GLU A 161 -36.54 -31.72 3.05
CA GLU A 161 -37.34 -32.86 3.55
C GLU A 161 -37.77 -33.83 2.44
N ALA A 162 -37.95 -33.35 1.21
CA ALA A 162 -38.30 -34.20 0.06
C ALA A 162 -37.12 -35.02 -0.49
N MET A 163 -35.89 -34.75 -0.06
CA MET A 163 -34.66 -35.45 -0.48
C MET A 163 -34.18 -36.53 0.50
N LEU A 164 -34.83 -36.65 1.66
CA LEU A 164 -34.65 -37.74 2.63
C LEU A 164 -35.71 -38.83 2.43
#